data_AF-A0YQ66-F1
#
_entry.id   AF-A0YQ66-F1
#
_cell.length_a   1.000
_cell.length_b   1.000
_cell.length_c   1.000
_cell.angle_alpha   90.00
_cell.angle_beta   90.00
_cell.angle_gamma   90.00
#
_symmetry.space_group_name_H-M   'P 1'
#
loop_
_entity.id
_entity.type
_entity.pdbx_description
1 polymer ?
#
loop_
_entity_poly.entity_id
_entity_poly.type
_entity_poly.pdbx_seq_one_letter_code
_entity_poly.pdbx_strand_id
1 'polypeptide(L)'
;MSFNPALCRNEREVESKLIVSYLLPQLGYTPNTWHQEVTFGNIRLDFLSFAAQVIPFKVDADSPLSVVMEAKHPNQNLNRHLQKLRRYLTSLSVRYGLITNGKEIRIYQRVDDNIELVFQCIGEEVEAKIEEIRGLIGRESLKSRHEITPVSSDESDDNSPVIVENEDIKPIPISEKNSEQTPISTENEQTESNQEFSPFPSVVSQSSILERTSNMKIIAVYHNKGGVGKTTTVVNLAAALSKKGYRVLVIDLDSQANTTFAMGLVKFQFDEEDNIKDSYVYHFLKSGELDFVSDVAKKSDGFNEPEIDVIPAHIDLIQHQDFLKNIQATPFRLPSKLKRAENDYDIVIIDTPPSRDLYAQLPLIAADYLIIPSDLKPFANQGLSNVKTLIKDVNEFRMSSGRTPINLLGVLPSKIATNARYLQYVFPRQKKVIPEKYELPLMDSVIFERTALSQCLNETIIVGELEIAEPQSIFKYAEKNSSASNAASQSIEEFEALATEVLRKMGV
;
A
#
# COMPACT_ATOMS: atom_id res chain seq x y z
N MET A 1 17.37 -42.84 13.07
CA MET A 1 18.71 -42.21 13.20
C MET A 1 18.67 -41.40 14.47
N SER A 2 19.65 -41.58 15.37
CA SER A 2 19.76 -40.75 16.57
C SER A 2 20.17 -39.32 16.18
N PHE A 3 19.58 -38.32 16.84
CA PHE A 3 19.95 -36.92 16.63
C PHE A 3 21.19 -36.58 17.47
N ASN A 4 22.19 -35.93 16.87
CA ASN A 4 23.36 -35.42 17.58
C ASN A 4 23.44 -33.89 17.47
N PRO A 5 23.19 -33.14 18.55
CA PRO A 5 23.25 -31.67 18.58
C PRO A 5 24.58 -31.08 18.11
N ALA A 6 25.70 -31.78 18.36
CA ALA A 6 27.04 -31.29 18.02
C ALA A 6 27.26 -31.18 16.51
N LEU A 7 26.38 -31.77 15.70
CA LEU A 7 26.44 -31.71 14.23
C LEU A 7 25.73 -30.48 13.64
N CYS A 8 25.08 -29.64 14.46
CA CYS A 8 24.46 -28.39 14.02
C CYS A 8 25.40 -27.22 14.28
N ARG A 9 25.86 -26.55 13.22
CA ARG A 9 26.80 -25.42 13.26
C ARG A 9 26.13 -24.07 13.06
N ASN A 10 24.98 -24.05 12.39
CA ASN A 10 24.21 -22.84 12.10
C ASN A 10 22.69 -23.13 12.20
N GLU A 11 21.87 -22.09 12.10
CA GLU A 11 20.40 -22.17 12.20
C GLU A 11 19.79 -23.14 11.18
N ARG A 12 20.22 -23.05 9.92
CA ARG A 12 19.76 -23.92 8.83
C ARG A 12 20.04 -25.40 9.08
N GLU A 13 21.13 -25.74 9.77
CA GLU A 13 21.41 -27.13 10.16
C GLU A 13 20.56 -27.60 11.33
N VAL A 14 20.12 -26.71 12.23
CA VAL A 14 19.12 -27.04 13.26
C VAL A 14 17.78 -27.34 12.59
N GLU A 15 17.36 -26.50 11.66
CA GLU A 15 16.13 -26.71 10.88
C GLU A 15 16.14 -28.04 10.13
N SER A 16 17.15 -28.25 9.29
CA SER A 16 17.19 -29.42 8.40
C SER A 16 17.46 -30.73 9.13
N LYS A 17 18.38 -30.77 10.12
CA LYS A 17 18.79 -32.01 10.79
C LYS A 17 17.89 -32.37 11.99
N LEU A 18 17.44 -31.38 12.78
CA LEU A 18 16.60 -31.63 13.95
C LEU A 18 15.11 -31.57 13.61
N ILE A 19 14.62 -30.46 13.06
CA ILE A 19 13.18 -30.26 12.87
C ILE A 19 12.67 -31.14 11.72
N VAL A 20 13.23 -30.99 10.52
CA VAL A 20 12.76 -31.66 9.30
C VAL A 20 13.09 -33.15 9.29
N SER A 21 14.35 -33.51 9.57
CA SER A 21 14.80 -34.90 9.40
C SER A 21 14.50 -35.80 10.60
N TYR A 22 14.28 -35.25 11.80
CA TYR A 22 14.11 -36.03 13.03
C TYR A 22 12.75 -35.80 13.71
N LEU A 23 12.45 -34.58 14.18
CA LEU A 23 11.26 -34.30 14.98
C LEU A 23 9.96 -34.49 14.19
N LEU A 24 9.79 -33.85 13.04
CA LEU A 24 8.53 -33.90 12.29
C LEU A 24 8.09 -35.34 11.94
N PRO A 25 8.97 -36.23 11.42
CA PRO A 25 8.64 -37.64 11.21
C PRO A 25 8.27 -38.38 12.50
N GLN A 26 9.03 -38.17 13.59
CA GLN A 26 8.77 -38.83 14.87
C GLN A 26 7.48 -38.35 15.54
N LEU A 27 7.03 -37.13 15.25
CA LEU A 27 5.78 -36.56 15.75
C LEU A 27 4.57 -36.93 14.89
N GLY A 28 4.76 -37.69 13.81
CA GLY A 28 3.70 -38.17 12.92
C GLY A 28 3.29 -37.18 11.81
N TYR A 29 4.08 -36.12 11.59
CA TYR A 29 3.85 -35.19 10.49
C TYR A 29 4.53 -35.69 9.21
N THR A 30 3.76 -35.80 8.14
CA THR A 30 4.25 -36.13 6.79
C THR A 30 4.55 -34.84 6.00
N PRO A 31 5.34 -34.88 4.91
CA PRO A 31 5.69 -33.68 4.12
C PRO A 31 4.50 -32.84 3.64
N ASN A 32 3.31 -33.43 3.52
CA ASN A 32 2.09 -32.73 3.10
C ASN A 32 1.29 -32.14 4.29
N THR A 33 1.85 -32.17 5.50
CA THR A 33 1.16 -31.75 6.74
C THR A 33 1.99 -30.77 7.57
N TRP A 34 3.05 -30.23 6.98
CA TRP A 34 3.80 -29.12 7.55
C TRP A 34 4.36 -28.24 6.42
N HIS A 35 4.59 -26.99 6.74
CA HIS A 35 5.14 -25.99 5.84
C HIS A 35 6.31 -25.28 6.54
N GLN A 36 7.32 -24.91 5.76
CA GLN A 36 8.50 -24.17 6.21
C GLN A 36 8.44 -22.73 5.68
N GLU A 37 9.03 -21.79 6.41
CA GLU A 37 9.05 -20.35 6.08
C GLU A 37 7.64 -19.78 5.83
N VAL A 38 6.71 -20.12 6.72
CA VAL A 38 5.30 -19.78 6.55
C VAL A 38 5.07 -18.34 6.97
N THR A 39 4.43 -17.57 6.09
CA THR A 39 4.12 -16.16 6.32
C THR A 39 2.62 -15.95 6.52
N PHE A 40 2.26 -15.39 7.68
CA PHE A 40 0.90 -14.96 8.01
C PHE A 40 0.93 -13.48 8.41
N GLY A 41 0.61 -12.58 7.47
CA GLY A 41 0.79 -11.14 7.70
C GLY A 41 2.26 -10.82 8.05
N ASN A 42 2.49 -10.26 9.24
CA ASN A 42 3.84 -9.88 9.73
C ASN A 42 4.56 -11.00 10.51
N ILE A 43 3.98 -12.21 10.54
CA ILE A 43 4.53 -13.36 11.25
C ILE A 43 5.21 -14.28 10.24
N ARG A 44 6.53 -14.39 10.33
CA ARG A 44 7.32 -15.39 9.60
C ARG A 44 7.70 -16.50 10.57
N LEU A 45 7.09 -17.65 10.37
CA LEU A 45 7.37 -18.87 11.12
C LEU A 45 8.44 -19.68 10.39
N ASP A 46 9.38 -20.24 11.14
CA ASP A 46 10.32 -21.19 10.55
C ASP A 46 9.56 -22.46 10.10
N PHE A 47 8.62 -22.95 10.92
CA PHE A 47 7.73 -24.07 10.57
C PHE A 47 6.32 -23.94 11.17
N LEU A 48 5.32 -24.45 10.43
CA LEU A 48 3.96 -24.70 10.91
C LEU A 48 3.51 -26.11 10.51
N SER A 49 3.06 -26.92 11.46
CA SER A 49 2.58 -28.30 11.23
C SER A 49 1.11 -28.49 11.62
N PHE A 50 0.36 -29.27 10.85
CA PHE A 50 -1.09 -29.51 10.98
C PHE A 50 -1.40 -30.97 11.32
N ALA A 51 -2.32 -31.21 12.25
CA ALA A 51 -2.73 -32.56 12.57
C ALA A 51 -3.75 -33.16 11.56
N ALA A 52 -4.58 -32.36 10.89
CA ALA A 52 -5.57 -32.81 9.90
C ALA A 52 -5.11 -32.59 8.43
N GLN A 53 -5.63 -33.36 7.46
CA GLN A 53 -5.37 -33.12 6.03
C GLN A 53 -6.10 -31.86 5.57
N VAL A 54 -5.37 -30.89 5.01
CA VAL A 54 -5.92 -29.64 4.46
C VAL A 54 -5.89 -29.72 2.92
N ILE A 55 -7.07 -29.65 2.29
CA ILE A 55 -7.26 -29.51 0.83
C ILE A 55 -6.84 -28.07 0.44
N PRO A 56 -6.21 -27.82 -0.73
CA PRO A 56 -5.54 -26.55 -0.96
C PRO A 56 -6.54 -25.45 -1.29
N PHE A 57 -7.10 -24.77 -0.29
CA PHE A 57 -7.62 -23.40 -0.33
C PHE A 57 -8.10 -23.05 1.10
N LYS A 58 -7.55 -21.98 1.68
CA LYS A 58 -7.62 -21.57 3.10
C LYS A 58 -6.87 -22.49 4.08
N VAL A 59 -5.68 -22.04 4.45
CA VAL A 59 -5.07 -22.43 5.71
C VAL A 59 -5.81 -21.67 6.81
N ASP A 60 -6.84 -22.28 7.39
CA ASP A 60 -7.44 -21.78 8.64
C ASP A 60 -6.40 -21.98 9.75
N ALA A 61 -5.67 -20.90 10.07
CA ALA A 61 -4.73 -20.89 11.20
C ALA A 61 -5.44 -20.98 12.56
N ASP A 62 -6.77 -20.75 12.60
CA ASP A 62 -7.65 -20.92 13.76
C ASP A 62 -7.97 -22.40 14.09
N SER A 63 -6.97 -23.29 13.97
CA SER A 63 -7.13 -24.69 14.37
C SER A 63 -6.32 -25.00 15.63
N PRO A 64 -6.95 -25.54 16.70
CA PRO A 64 -6.24 -26.05 17.89
C PRO A 64 -5.35 -27.27 17.59
N LEU A 65 -5.30 -27.68 16.32
CA LEU A 65 -4.57 -28.82 15.78
C LEU A 65 -3.25 -28.44 15.08
N SER A 66 -2.80 -27.19 15.23
CA SER A 66 -1.56 -26.68 14.63
C SER A 66 -0.45 -26.49 15.67
N VAL A 67 0.82 -26.59 15.25
CA VAL A 67 2.01 -26.35 16.10
C VAL A 67 2.98 -25.43 15.37
N VAL A 68 3.41 -24.36 16.03
CA VAL A 68 4.48 -23.47 15.56
C VAL A 68 5.83 -24.04 16.01
N MET A 69 6.84 -24.09 15.13
CA MET A 69 8.21 -24.44 15.53
C MET A 69 9.21 -23.39 15.03
N GLU A 70 10.09 -22.92 15.92
CA GLU A 70 11.16 -21.95 15.64
C GLU A 70 12.54 -22.59 15.88
N ALA A 71 13.43 -22.47 14.91
CA ALA A 71 14.83 -22.88 15.03
C ALA A 71 15.71 -21.66 15.19
N LYS A 72 16.77 -21.73 15.99
CA LYS A 72 17.74 -20.64 16.13
C LYS A 72 19.16 -21.16 16.03
N HIS A 73 20.10 -20.28 15.71
CA HIS A 73 21.52 -20.64 15.70
C HIS A 73 21.95 -21.28 17.05
N PRO A 74 22.79 -22.34 17.07
CA PRO A 74 23.24 -23.05 18.29
C PRO A 74 23.94 -22.25 19.39
N ASN A 75 24.20 -20.96 19.14
CA ASN A 75 24.87 -20.04 20.08
C ASN A 75 23.90 -18.96 20.59
N GLN A 76 22.67 -18.91 20.08
CA GLN A 76 21.69 -17.95 20.53
C GLN A 76 20.95 -18.44 21.78
N ASN A 77 20.64 -17.49 22.65
CA ASN A 77 19.84 -17.72 23.85
C ASN A 77 18.34 -17.68 23.50
N LEU A 78 17.63 -18.77 23.77
CA LEU A 78 16.21 -18.92 23.45
C LEU A 78 15.30 -17.90 24.16
N ASN A 79 15.71 -17.38 25.33
CA ASN A 79 14.93 -16.38 26.07
C ASN A 79 14.67 -15.11 25.26
N ARG A 80 15.60 -14.72 24.38
CA ARG A 80 15.48 -13.52 23.52
C ARG A 80 14.35 -13.64 22.50
N HIS A 81 13.86 -14.86 22.26
CA HIS A 81 12.87 -15.17 21.24
C HIS A 81 11.49 -15.52 21.81
N LEU A 82 11.33 -15.52 23.14
CA LEU A 82 10.06 -15.87 23.77
C LEU A 82 8.97 -14.84 23.50
N GLN A 83 9.32 -13.55 23.38
CA GLN A 83 8.35 -12.52 23.00
C GLN A 83 7.86 -12.71 21.55
N LYS A 84 8.77 -13.12 20.65
CA LYS A 84 8.45 -13.46 19.25
C LYS A 84 7.53 -14.69 19.21
N LEU A 85 7.88 -15.75 19.94
CA LEU A 85 7.06 -16.97 20.03
C LEU A 85 5.67 -16.70 20.64
N ARG A 86 5.59 -15.90 21.71
CA ARG A 86 4.32 -15.48 22.31
C ARG A 86 3.45 -14.76 21.29
N ARG A 87 4.01 -13.77 20.58
CA ARG A 87 3.29 -13.07 19.51
C ARG A 87 2.77 -14.05 18.46
N TYR A 88 3.57 -15.04 18.07
CA TYR A 88 3.16 -16.04 17.08
C TYR A 88 2.00 -16.89 17.55
N LEU A 89 2.05 -17.42 18.77
CA LEU A 89 0.98 -18.24 19.31
C LEU A 89 -0.32 -17.43 19.55
N THR A 90 -0.22 -16.20 20.05
CA THR A 90 -1.39 -15.35 20.31
C THR A 90 -2.05 -14.87 19.02
N SER A 91 -1.27 -14.36 18.05
CA SER A 91 -1.80 -13.82 16.80
C SER A 91 -2.36 -14.88 15.86
N LEU A 92 -1.88 -16.12 15.94
CA LEU A 92 -2.38 -17.23 15.12
C LEU A 92 -3.39 -18.11 15.86
N SER A 93 -3.77 -17.75 17.09
CA SER A 93 -4.61 -18.58 17.97
C SER A 93 -4.06 -20.00 18.25
N VAL A 94 -2.78 -20.28 17.95
CA VAL A 94 -2.17 -21.61 18.07
C VAL A 94 -1.91 -21.97 19.53
N ARG A 95 -2.18 -23.24 19.91
CA ARG A 95 -2.08 -23.70 21.30
C ARG A 95 -0.65 -24.01 21.76
N TYR A 96 0.18 -24.59 20.89
CA TYR A 96 1.54 -25.00 21.26
C TYR A 96 2.60 -24.45 20.31
N GLY A 97 3.74 -24.06 20.88
CA GLY A 97 4.92 -23.62 20.16
C GLY A 97 6.18 -24.30 20.65
N LEU A 98 7.01 -24.79 19.74
CA LEU A 98 8.34 -25.33 20.02
C LEU A 98 9.40 -24.31 19.62
N ILE A 99 10.41 -24.13 20.46
CA ILE A 99 11.60 -23.35 20.11
C ILE A 99 12.86 -24.14 20.45
N THR A 100 13.83 -24.14 19.53
CA THR A 100 15.09 -24.86 19.71
C THR A 100 16.27 -24.17 19.05
N ASN A 101 17.47 -24.35 19.62
CA ASN A 101 18.74 -24.03 18.97
C ASN A 101 19.59 -25.28 18.70
N GLY A 102 18.98 -26.47 18.74
CA GLY A 102 19.66 -27.76 18.62
C GLY A 102 20.29 -28.29 19.92
N LYS A 103 20.79 -27.41 20.80
CA LYS A 103 21.34 -27.80 22.12
C LYS A 103 20.29 -27.90 23.21
N GLU A 104 19.16 -27.26 23.00
CA GLU A 104 18.04 -27.21 23.94
C GLU A 104 16.73 -27.19 23.16
N ILE A 105 15.73 -27.89 23.66
CA ILE A 105 14.36 -27.87 23.14
C ILE A 105 13.43 -27.40 24.24
N ARG A 106 12.54 -26.46 23.92
CA ARG A 106 11.47 -25.99 24.80
C ARG A 106 10.14 -26.01 24.09
N ILE A 107 9.10 -26.43 24.80
CA ILE A 107 7.71 -26.38 24.32
C ILE A 107 6.92 -25.48 25.25
N TYR A 108 6.22 -24.53 24.66
CA TYR A 108 5.36 -23.59 25.33
C TYR A 108 3.91 -23.85 24.95
N GLN A 109 3.02 -23.73 25.94
CA GLN A 109 1.57 -23.74 25.74
C GLN A 109 1.03 -22.32 25.89
N ARG A 110 0.12 -21.93 25.00
CA ARG A 110 -0.63 -20.68 25.13
C ARG A 110 -1.71 -20.82 26.20
N VAL A 111 -1.72 -19.89 27.14
CA VAL A 111 -2.77 -19.71 28.16
C VAL A 111 -3.21 -18.26 28.05
N ASP A 112 -4.43 -18.05 27.55
CA ASP A 112 -4.97 -16.74 27.16
C ASP A 112 -4.05 -15.98 26.19
N ASP A 113 -3.53 -14.83 26.63
CA ASP A 113 -2.59 -13.97 25.91
C ASP A 113 -1.13 -14.19 26.30
N ASN A 114 -0.82 -15.20 27.13
CA ASN A 114 0.51 -15.55 27.61
C ASN A 114 0.95 -16.95 27.13
N ILE A 115 2.22 -17.27 27.38
CA ILE A 115 2.78 -18.60 27.12
C ILE A 115 3.44 -19.16 28.38
N GLU A 116 3.24 -20.44 28.64
CA GLU A 116 3.81 -21.18 29.77
C GLU A 116 4.72 -22.29 29.27
N LEU A 117 5.89 -22.45 29.90
CA LEU A 117 6.82 -23.53 29.56
C LEU A 117 6.25 -24.84 30.11
N VAL A 118 5.94 -25.78 29.22
CA VAL A 118 5.36 -27.09 29.59
C VAL A 118 6.34 -28.24 29.43
N PHE A 119 7.44 -28.04 28.69
CA PHE A 119 8.50 -29.03 28.54
C PHE A 119 9.84 -28.40 28.16
N GLN A 120 10.93 -28.93 28.70
CA GLN A 120 12.31 -28.53 28.38
C GLN A 120 13.25 -29.74 28.50
N CYS A 121 14.14 -29.91 27.53
CA CYS A 121 15.26 -30.86 27.65
C CYS A 121 16.49 -30.35 26.88
N ILE A 122 17.65 -30.92 27.17
CA ILE A 122 18.86 -30.70 26.37
C ILE A 122 18.80 -31.54 25.09
N GLY A 123 19.47 -31.07 24.04
CA GLY A 123 19.41 -31.63 22.69
C GLY A 123 19.83 -33.11 22.62
N GLU A 124 20.74 -33.54 23.50
CA GLU A 124 21.23 -34.92 23.56
C GLU A 124 20.18 -35.89 24.14
N GLU A 125 19.21 -35.37 24.91
CA GLU A 125 18.16 -36.16 25.55
C GLU A 125 16.89 -36.27 24.70
N VAL A 126 16.84 -35.60 23.55
CA VAL A 126 15.64 -35.50 22.70
C VAL A 126 15.13 -36.88 22.29
N GLU A 127 16.04 -37.81 22.00
CA GLU A 127 15.67 -39.18 21.66
C GLU A 127 15.07 -39.94 22.84
N ALA A 128 15.64 -39.80 24.03
CA ALA A 128 15.11 -40.42 25.24
C ALA A 128 13.75 -39.83 25.65
N LYS A 129 13.47 -38.58 25.26
CA LYS A 129 12.25 -37.84 25.58
C LYS A 129 11.22 -37.77 24.45
N ILE A 130 11.43 -38.49 23.36
CA ILE A 130 10.61 -38.32 22.15
C ILE A 130 9.13 -38.67 22.38
N GLU A 131 8.83 -39.67 23.21
CA GLU A 131 7.43 -40.03 23.53
C GLU A 131 6.73 -38.95 24.37
N GLU A 132 7.47 -38.24 25.23
CA GLU A 132 6.95 -37.12 26.02
C GLU A 132 6.64 -35.92 25.12
N ILE A 133 7.55 -35.59 24.19
CA ILE A 133 7.35 -34.55 23.16
C ILE A 133 6.16 -34.92 22.27
N ARG A 134 6.07 -36.18 21.82
CA ARG A 134 4.96 -36.69 21.00
C ARG A 134 3.64 -36.58 21.74
N GLY A 135 3.59 -36.89 23.04
CA GLY A 135 2.39 -36.75 23.86
C GLY A 135 1.85 -35.32 23.96
N LEU A 136 2.72 -34.31 23.81
CA LEU A 136 2.36 -32.88 23.87
C LEU A 136 1.94 -32.31 22.51
N ILE A 137 2.79 -32.47 21.50
CA ILE A 137 2.67 -31.78 20.20
C ILE A 137 2.61 -32.74 18.99
N GLY A 138 2.50 -34.05 19.26
CA GLY A 138 2.35 -35.06 18.22
C GLY A 138 0.98 -35.02 17.56
N ARG A 139 0.94 -35.36 16.27
CA ARG A 139 -0.24 -35.26 15.43
C ARG A 139 -1.47 -35.97 16.01
N GLU A 140 -1.35 -37.23 16.40
CA GLU A 140 -2.47 -38.01 16.94
C GLU A 140 -2.88 -37.56 18.35
N SER A 141 -1.93 -37.04 19.14
CA SER A 141 -2.19 -36.48 20.46
C SER A 141 -2.98 -35.17 20.39
N LEU A 142 -2.77 -34.36 19.34
CA LEU A 142 -3.56 -33.14 19.12
C LEU A 142 -4.98 -33.45 18.62
N LYS A 143 -5.15 -34.43 17.72
CA LYS A 143 -6.47 -34.87 17.24
C LYS A 143 -7.37 -35.40 18.36
N SER A 144 -6.85 -36.34 19.15
CA SER A 144 -7.59 -37.00 20.24
C SER A 144 -8.05 -36.03 21.34
N ARG A 145 -7.32 -34.94 21.57
CA ARG A 145 -7.69 -33.89 22.54
C ARG A 145 -8.78 -32.93 22.03
N HIS A 146 -9.08 -32.93 20.72
CA HIS A 146 -10.11 -32.07 20.13
C HIS A 146 -11.49 -32.74 20.08
N GLU A 147 -11.56 -34.07 19.99
CA GLU A 147 -12.81 -34.86 19.95
C GLU A 147 -13.58 -34.89 21.29
N ILE A 148 -13.02 -34.34 22.39
CA ILE A 148 -13.61 -34.39 23.74
C ILE A 148 -14.47 -33.15 24.07
N THR A 149 -14.66 -32.21 23.13
CA THR A 149 -15.53 -31.02 23.32
C THR A 149 -16.77 -31.09 22.40
N PRO A 150 -17.97 -31.47 22.89
CA PRO A 150 -19.19 -31.46 22.09
C PRO A 150 -19.93 -30.12 22.17
N VAL A 151 -20.44 -29.70 21.01
CA VAL A 151 -21.46 -28.66 20.79
C VAL A 151 -22.80 -29.17 21.33
N SER A 152 -23.48 -28.38 22.19
CA SER A 152 -24.87 -28.61 22.56
C SER A 152 -25.79 -28.15 21.42
N SER A 153 -26.60 -29.09 20.92
CA SER A 153 -27.59 -28.97 19.86
C SER A 153 -28.82 -28.15 20.26
N ASP A 154 -29.32 -27.36 19.31
CA ASP A 154 -30.68 -26.80 19.26
C ASP A 154 -31.75 -27.90 19.24
N GLU A 155 -32.84 -27.71 19.99
CA GLU A 155 -34.14 -28.35 19.75
C GLU A 155 -35.29 -27.34 19.82
N SER A 156 -36.12 -27.39 18.77
CA SER A 156 -37.56 -27.11 18.66
C SER A 156 -38.11 -25.67 18.55
N ASP A 157 -38.70 -25.42 17.38
CA ASP A 157 -39.85 -24.53 17.14
C ASP A 157 -41.09 -24.96 17.95
N ASP A 158 -41.81 -24.01 18.58
CA ASP A 158 -43.29 -23.99 18.58
C ASP A 158 -43.87 -22.59 18.88
N ASN A 159 -45.09 -22.39 18.39
CA ASN A 159 -45.86 -21.16 18.16
C ASN A 159 -46.49 -20.48 19.39
N SER A 160 -46.73 -19.17 19.21
CA SER A 160 -47.90 -18.36 19.67
C SER A 160 -47.88 -17.63 21.03
N PRO A 161 -48.64 -16.51 21.15
CA PRO A 161 -48.28 -15.33 21.95
C PRO A 161 -49.00 -15.26 23.30
N VAL A 162 -48.37 -14.60 24.29
CA VAL A 162 -49.05 -14.21 25.54
C VAL A 162 -48.78 -12.74 25.84
N ILE A 163 -49.87 -11.98 25.87
CA ILE A 163 -50.01 -10.63 26.42
C ILE A 163 -50.09 -10.75 27.94
N VAL A 164 -49.24 -10.03 28.69
CA VAL A 164 -49.60 -9.46 30.01
C VAL A 164 -48.88 -8.12 30.19
N GLU A 165 -49.63 -7.17 30.75
CA GLU A 165 -49.44 -5.75 30.87
C GLU A 165 -48.44 -5.29 31.96
N ASN A 166 -47.89 -4.09 31.72
CA ASN A 166 -47.58 -2.96 32.61
C ASN A 166 -46.74 -3.16 33.90
N GLU A 167 -45.68 -2.34 34.05
CA GLU A 167 -45.70 -1.22 35.02
C GLU A 167 -44.55 -0.21 34.82
N ASP A 168 -44.88 1.04 35.11
CA ASP A 168 -44.15 2.30 34.94
C ASP A 168 -42.84 2.45 35.73
N ILE A 169 -41.83 3.13 35.15
CA ILE A 169 -41.01 4.12 35.89
C ILE A 169 -40.68 5.33 34.98
N LYS A 170 -41.09 6.51 35.44
CA LYS A 170 -40.90 7.87 34.85
C LYS A 170 -39.46 8.41 35.00
N PRO A 171 -39.03 9.35 34.13
CA PRO A 171 -37.81 10.15 34.30
C PRO A 171 -38.03 11.37 35.20
N ILE A 172 -36.97 11.76 35.93
CA ILE A 172 -36.91 12.97 36.78
C ILE A 172 -36.15 14.10 36.04
N PRO A 173 -36.62 15.37 36.11
CA PRO A 173 -36.10 16.50 35.34
C PRO A 173 -35.13 17.40 36.15
N ILE A 174 -34.38 18.27 35.47
CA ILE A 174 -33.82 19.49 36.08
C ILE A 174 -34.14 20.70 35.21
N SER A 175 -34.65 21.72 35.90
CA SER A 175 -35.33 22.93 35.49
C SER A 175 -34.42 24.09 35.07
N GLU A 176 -34.93 24.91 34.14
CA GLU A 176 -34.58 26.32 33.96
C GLU A 176 -35.07 27.20 35.12
N LYS A 177 -34.41 28.35 35.33
CA LYS A 177 -35.04 29.55 35.90
C LYS A 177 -34.60 30.80 35.13
N ASN A 178 -35.62 31.52 34.66
CA ASN A 178 -35.62 32.84 34.00
C ASN A 178 -35.32 34.01 34.95
N SER A 179 -34.90 35.15 34.38
CA SER A 179 -35.53 36.49 34.52
C SER A 179 -34.76 37.51 33.65
N GLU A 180 -35.37 38.02 32.57
CA GLU A 180 -36.10 39.32 32.42
C GLU A 180 -35.17 40.50 32.01
N GLN A 181 -35.22 40.94 30.74
CA GLN A 181 -35.96 42.11 30.16
C GLN A 181 -35.19 43.46 30.24
N THR A 182 -34.49 43.89 29.16
CA THR A 182 -34.84 44.94 28.12
C THR A 182 -34.75 46.41 28.58
N PRO A 183 -34.66 47.42 27.68
CA PRO A 183 -33.90 47.59 26.42
C PRO A 183 -33.16 48.96 26.38
N ILE A 184 -32.51 49.34 25.27
CA ILE A 184 -32.54 50.68 24.61
C ILE A 184 -31.35 50.89 23.64
N SER A 185 -31.68 51.65 22.60
CA SER A 185 -31.12 52.04 21.31
C SER A 185 -29.78 52.83 21.25
N THR A 186 -29.16 52.73 20.06
CA THR A 186 -28.51 53.79 19.23
C THR A 186 -27.35 54.61 19.80
N GLU A 187 -26.20 54.66 19.10
CA GLU A 187 -25.80 55.76 18.18
C GLU A 187 -24.35 55.57 17.71
N ASN A 188 -24.07 56.14 16.53
CA ASN A 188 -22.77 56.30 15.90
C ASN A 188 -21.82 57.14 16.77
N GLU A 189 -20.49 56.94 16.64
CA GLU A 189 -19.60 58.09 16.50
C GLU A 189 -18.24 57.71 15.88
N GLN A 190 -17.88 58.51 14.90
CA GLN A 190 -16.58 58.59 14.25
C GLN A 190 -15.60 59.33 15.18
N THR A 191 -14.32 59.00 15.12
CA THR A 191 -13.26 59.99 15.37
C THR A 191 -12.03 59.66 14.54
N GLU A 192 -11.74 60.53 13.57
CA GLU A 192 -10.44 60.73 12.95
C GLU A 192 -9.48 61.44 13.93
N SER A 193 -8.19 61.14 13.86
CA SER A 193 -7.15 62.20 13.92
C SER A 193 -5.82 61.75 13.30
N ASN A 194 -5.49 62.48 12.24
CA ASN A 194 -4.19 62.79 11.61
C ASN A 194 -3.06 63.10 12.65
N GLN A 195 -1.75 63.10 12.41
CA GLN A 195 -0.88 63.24 11.22
C GLN A 195 0.60 63.09 11.71
N GLU A 196 1.54 62.62 10.88
CA GLU A 196 2.74 63.40 10.47
C GLU A 196 3.66 62.63 9.51
N PHE A 197 4.14 63.35 8.50
CA PHE A 197 4.97 62.94 7.35
C PHE A 197 6.47 63.22 7.59
N SER A 198 7.37 62.43 6.98
CA SER A 198 8.42 62.92 6.04
C SER A 198 9.30 61.77 5.49
N PRO A 199 10.00 61.94 4.34
CA PRO A 199 10.10 60.92 3.28
C PRO A 199 11.52 60.42 2.97
N PHE A 200 11.63 59.22 2.39
CA PHE A 200 12.70 58.87 1.43
C PHE A 200 12.15 57.87 0.38
N PRO A 201 12.39 58.08 -0.94
CA PRO A 201 11.92 57.17 -1.98
C PRO A 201 12.98 56.10 -2.25
N SER A 202 12.70 54.85 -1.90
CA SER A 202 13.42 53.70 -2.45
C SER A 202 12.55 53.05 -3.53
N VAL A 203 13.03 53.14 -4.76
CA VAL A 203 12.50 52.47 -5.95
C VAL A 203 12.51 50.96 -5.68
N VAL A 204 11.35 50.41 -5.33
CA VAL A 204 11.11 48.97 -5.35
C VAL A 204 10.41 48.66 -6.67
N SER A 205 11.09 47.91 -7.54
CA SER A 205 10.47 47.39 -8.76
C SER A 205 9.24 46.58 -8.39
N GLN A 206 8.09 47.01 -8.91
CA GLN A 206 6.86 46.23 -8.88
C GLN A 206 7.04 44.99 -9.76
N SER A 207 7.64 43.93 -9.20
CA SER A 207 7.27 42.59 -9.58
C SER A 207 5.90 42.35 -8.96
N SER A 208 4.86 42.41 -9.78
CA SER A 208 3.51 42.03 -9.38
C SER A 208 3.55 40.62 -8.80
N ILE A 209 3.47 40.49 -7.48
CA ILE A 209 3.05 39.25 -6.84
C ILE A 209 1.59 39.11 -7.23
N LEU A 210 1.34 38.45 -8.36
CA LEU A 210 0.01 37.96 -8.68
C LEU A 210 -0.39 37.08 -7.50
N GLU A 211 -1.42 37.50 -6.75
CA GLU A 211 -2.10 36.63 -5.80
C GLU A 211 -2.56 35.40 -6.57
N ARG A 212 -1.78 34.32 -6.48
CA ARG A 212 -2.09 33.06 -7.15
C ARG A 212 -3.30 32.49 -6.42
N THR A 213 -4.43 32.43 -7.11
CA THR A 213 -5.59 31.70 -6.61
C THR A 213 -5.21 30.21 -6.53
N SER A 214 -4.98 29.70 -5.33
CA SER A 214 -4.60 28.31 -5.09
C SER A 214 -5.73 27.37 -5.55
N ASN A 215 -5.48 26.58 -6.59
CA ASN A 215 -6.42 25.54 -7.01
C ASN A 215 -5.63 24.33 -7.49
N MET A 216 -4.89 23.73 -6.56
CA MET A 216 -4.18 22.47 -6.75
C MET A 216 -5.13 21.44 -7.40
N LYS A 217 -4.68 20.80 -8.48
CA LYS A 217 -5.44 19.75 -9.18
C LYS A 217 -4.86 18.38 -8.89
N ILE A 218 -5.70 17.43 -8.51
CA ILE A 218 -5.27 16.05 -8.20
C ILE A 218 -5.70 15.11 -9.33
N ILE A 219 -4.75 14.41 -9.93
CA ILE A 219 -4.95 13.48 -11.03
C ILE A 219 -4.57 12.07 -10.57
N ALA A 220 -5.51 11.13 -10.59
CA ALA A 220 -5.21 9.70 -10.44
C ALA A 220 -4.96 9.07 -11.81
N VAL A 221 -4.00 8.16 -11.90
CA VAL A 221 -3.75 7.33 -13.09
C VAL A 221 -4.05 5.88 -12.75
N TYR A 222 -5.17 5.34 -13.22
CA TYR A 222 -5.65 4.01 -12.79
C TYR A 222 -6.13 3.11 -13.92
N HIS A 223 -5.78 1.83 -13.79
CA HIS A 223 -6.34 0.71 -14.55
C HIS A 223 -6.01 -0.59 -13.81
N ASN A 224 -7.03 -1.46 -13.65
CA ASN A 224 -6.94 -2.78 -13.02
C ASN A 224 -6.08 -3.82 -13.79
N LYS A 225 -5.35 -3.41 -14.83
CA LYS A 225 -4.47 -4.26 -15.63
C LYS A 225 -3.03 -3.78 -15.46
N GLY A 226 -2.13 -4.72 -15.22
CA GLY A 226 -0.69 -4.46 -15.21
C GLY A 226 -0.14 -4.13 -16.60
N GLY A 227 0.95 -3.37 -16.66
CA GLY A 227 1.71 -3.18 -17.90
C GLY A 227 1.06 -2.35 -19.00
N VAL A 228 -0.02 -1.60 -18.70
CA VAL A 228 -0.71 -0.67 -19.63
C VAL A 228 -0.10 0.73 -19.69
N GLY A 229 1.01 0.96 -18.97
CA GLY A 229 1.73 2.24 -18.99
C GLY A 229 1.32 3.26 -17.92
N LYS A 230 0.78 2.83 -16.76
CA LYS A 230 0.42 3.73 -15.64
C LYS A 230 1.61 4.56 -15.13
N THR A 231 2.60 3.91 -14.54
CA THR A 231 3.85 4.52 -14.08
C THR A 231 4.53 5.36 -15.17
N THR A 232 4.66 4.82 -16.39
CA THR A 232 5.24 5.57 -17.52
C THR A 232 4.48 6.87 -17.82
N THR A 233 3.15 6.84 -17.72
CA THR A 233 2.30 8.02 -17.88
C THR A 233 2.53 8.99 -16.73
N VAL A 234 2.52 8.52 -15.48
CA VAL A 234 2.71 9.34 -14.28
C VAL A 234 4.04 10.10 -14.34
N VAL A 235 5.16 9.39 -14.52
CA VAL A 235 6.49 10.00 -14.40
C VAL A 235 6.77 11.00 -15.52
N ASN A 236 6.36 10.70 -16.76
CA ASN A 236 6.62 11.57 -17.90
C ASN A 236 5.59 12.70 -18.05
N LEU A 237 4.33 12.51 -17.64
CA LEU A 237 3.37 13.61 -17.53
C LEU A 237 3.81 14.60 -16.45
N ALA A 238 4.29 14.11 -15.30
CA ALA A 238 4.87 14.95 -14.26
C ALA A 238 6.05 15.78 -14.78
N ALA A 239 6.98 15.15 -15.50
CA ALA A 239 8.11 15.83 -16.13
C ALA A 239 7.66 16.89 -17.14
N ALA A 240 6.69 16.58 -18.00
CA ALA A 240 6.15 17.51 -18.99
C ALA A 240 5.50 18.74 -18.33
N LEU A 241 4.73 18.53 -17.26
CA LEU A 241 4.09 19.61 -16.50
C LEU A 241 5.11 20.44 -15.73
N SER A 242 6.10 19.80 -15.11
CA SER A 242 7.22 20.48 -14.43
C SER A 242 7.99 21.38 -15.40
N LYS A 243 8.32 20.89 -16.60
CA LYS A 243 8.97 21.70 -17.66
C LYS A 243 8.10 22.84 -18.21
N LYS A 244 6.77 22.74 -18.06
CA LYS A 244 5.84 23.85 -18.34
C LYS A 244 5.72 24.87 -17.19
N GLY A 245 6.48 24.69 -16.10
CA GLY A 245 6.56 25.63 -14.98
C GLY A 245 5.58 25.36 -13.84
N TYR A 246 4.89 24.22 -13.84
CA TYR A 246 3.99 23.84 -12.75
C TYR A 246 4.77 23.20 -11.59
N ARG A 247 4.35 23.48 -10.35
CA ARG A 247 4.85 22.79 -9.16
C ARG A 247 4.12 21.46 -9.03
N VAL A 248 4.85 20.36 -9.22
CA VAL A 248 4.28 19.02 -9.32
C VAL A 248 4.68 18.16 -8.13
N LEU A 249 3.68 17.49 -7.53
CA LEU A 249 3.87 16.40 -6.58
C LEU A 249 3.46 15.08 -7.22
N VAL A 250 4.29 14.06 -7.09
CA VAL A 250 3.94 12.68 -7.45
C VAL A 250 3.77 11.84 -6.20
N ILE A 251 2.74 11.00 -6.15
CA ILE A 251 2.51 10.06 -5.04
C ILE A 251 2.47 8.65 -5.61
N ASP A 252 3.36 7.80 -5.14
CA ASP A 252 3.38 6.37 -5.47
C ASP A 252 2.58 5.59 -4.43
N LEU A 253 1.52 4.90 -4.85
CA LEU A 253 0.71 4.01 -4.01
C LEU A 253 0.79 2.55 -4.44
N ASP A 254 1.69 2.20 -5.36
CA ASP A 254 1.95 0.81 -5.73
C ASP A 254 3.08 0.25 -4.87
N SER A 255 2.85 -0.87 -4.19
CA SER A 255 3.88 -1.53 -3.38
C SER A 255 5.06 -2.04 -4.21
N GLN A 256 4.93 -2.13 -5.53
CA GLN A 256 6.06 -2.42 -6.42
C GLN A 256 7.04 -1.24 -6.53
N ALA A 257 6.66 -0.04 -6.05
CA ALA A 257 7.51 1.14 -5.99
C ALA A 257 8.14 1.54 -7.35
N ASN A 258 7.47 1.22 -8.47
CA ASN A 258 8.01 1.47 -9.81
C ASN A 258 8.14 2.96 -10.10
N THR A 259 7.20 3.80 -9.63
CA THR A 259 7.30 5.26 -9.77
C THR A 259 8.43 5.79 -8.91
N THR A 260 8.55 5.28 -7.67
CA THR A 260 9.63 5.62 -6.74
C THR A 260 11.01 5.32 -7.31
N PHE A 261 11.20 4.13 -7.88
CA PHE A 261 12.42 3.76 -8.60
C PHE A 261 12.64 4.69 -9.80
N ALA A 262 11.64 4.82 -10.68
CA ALA A 262 11.75 5.61 -11.91
C ALA A 262 12.07 7.09 -11.67
N MET A 263 11.70 7.64 -10.51
CA MET A 263 11.99 9.03 -10.10
C MET A 263 13.38 9.20 -9.46
N GLY A 264 14.21 8.15 -9.44
CA GLY A 264 15.60 8.20 -8.97
C GLY A 264 15.75 8.10 -7.45
N LEU A 265 14.72 7.68 -6.70
CA LEU A 265 14.82 7.62 -5.23
C LEU A 265 15.45 6.34 -4.69
N VAL A 266 15.47 5.26 -5.50
CA VAL A 266 16.08 3.98 -5.13
C VAL A 266 17.51 3.95 -5.69
N LYS A 267 18.47 4.43 -4.91
CA LYS A 267 19.91 4.47 -5.27
C LYS A 267 20.79 3.53 -4.44
N PHE A 268 20.20 2.72 -3.57
CA PHE A 268 20.91 1.76 -2.73
C PHE A 268 21.00 0.38 -3.40
N GLN A 269 22.06 -0.37 -3.09
CA GLN A 269 22.25 -1.74 -3.60
C GLN A 269 21.95 -2.82 -2.55
N PHE A 270 21.95 -2.46 -1.27
CA PHE A 270 21.78 -3.38 -0.14
C PHE A 270 20.63 -2.93 0.76
N ASP A 271 19.85 -3.88 1.29
CA ASP A 271 18.66 -3.61 2.12
C ASP A 271 18.97 -2.77 3.39
N GLU A 272 20.21 -2.86 3.90
CA GLU A 272 20.65 -2.09 5.07
C GLU A 272 20.67 -0.57 4.79
N GLU A 273 20.89 -0.19 3.54
CA GLU A 273 20.97 1.20 3.06
C GLU A 273 19.63 1.76 2.57
N ASP A 274 18.56 0.94 2.61
CA ASP A 274 17.23 1.40 2.25
C ASP A 274 16.75 2.47 3.24
N ASN A 275 16.76 3.72 2.78
CA ASN A 275 16.31 4.90 3.50
C ASN A 275 14.86 5.30 3.17
N ILE A 276 14.19 4.55 2.29
CA ILE A 276 12.80 4.78 1.90
C ILE A 276 11.90 4.12 2.95
N LYS A 277 12.29 2.96 3.50
CA LYS A 277 11.55 2.25 4.56
C LYS A 277 11.18 3.12 5.77
N ASP A 278 11.96 4.16 6.06
CA ASP A 278 11.76 5.04 7.22
C ASP A 278 10.68 6.11 6.99
N SER A 279 10.45 6.53 5.74
CA SER A 279 9.47 7.56 5.40
C SER A 279 9.01 7.40 3.94
N TYR A 280 7.77 6.92 3.81
CA TYR A 280 7.10 6.62 2.54
C TYR A 280 5.58 6.71 2.74
N VAL A 281 4.80 6.49 1.68
CA VAL A 281 3.35 6.76 1.65
C VAL A 281 2.55 6.06 2.75
N TYR A 282 3.03 4.93 3.31
CA TYR A 282 2.39 4.34 4.48
C TYR A 282 2.37 5.30 5.68
N HIS A 283 3.50 5.92 6.01
CA HIS A 283 3.62 6.89 7.11
C HIS A 283 2.67 8.07 6.88
N PHE A 284 2.65 8.57 5.63
CA PHE A 284 1.70 9.58 5.18
C PHE A 284 0.23 9.14 5.33
N LEU A 285 -0.10 7.87 5.22
CA LEU A 285 -1.46 7.34 5.39
C LEU A 285 -1.77 6.82 6.80
N LYS A 286 -0.77 6.60 7.65
CA LYS A 286 -0.90 5.94 8.96
C LYS A 286 -1.53 6.85 10.02
N SER A 287 -1.19 8.13 9.99
CA SER A 287 -1.70 9.15 10.90
C SER A 287 -2.39 10.28 10.16
N GLY A 288 -3.43 10.87 10.76
CA GLY A 288 -4.06 12.10 10.25
C GLY A 288 -3.36 13.38 10.74
N GLU A 289 -2.51 13.28 11.75
CA GLU A 289 -1.96 14.42 12.51
C GLU A 289 -0.44 14.57 12.39
N LEU A 290 0.24 13.54 11.91
CA LEU A 290 1.69 13.50 11.71
C LEU A 290 2.00 13.20 10.25
N ASP A 291 3.25 13.40 9.82
CA ASP A 291 3.77 13.01 8.50
C ASP A 291 3.04 13.69 7.34
N PHE A 292 3.12 15.03 7.27
CA PHE A 292 2.57 15.82 6.17
C PHE A 292 3.40 15.70 4.91
N VAL A 293 2.95 16.33 3.82
CA VAL A 293 3.65 16.30 2.54
C VAL A 293 5.11 16.78 2.71
N SER A 294 5.34 17.82 3.50
CA SER A 294 6.68 18.34 3.82
C SER A 294 7.61 17.35 4.50
N ASP A 295 7.06 16.36 5.21
CA ASP A 295 7.84 15.44 6.05
C ASP A 295 8.21 14.15 5.30
N VAL A 296 7.41 13.79 4.28
CA VAL A 296 7.52 12.53 3.55
C VAL A 296 7.99 12.73 2.11
N ALA A 297 7.70 13.89 1.51
CA ALA A 297 8.12 14.15 0.13
C ALA A 297 9.64 14.26 0.02
N LYS A 298 10.18 13.64 -1.03
CA LYS A 298 11.59 13.69 -1.42
C LYS A 298 11.68 14.28 -2.83
N LYS A 299 12.74 15.06 -3.11
CA LYS A 299 13.01 15.54 -4.46
C LYS A 299 13.44 14.39 -5.37
N SER A 300 12.98 14.39 -6.61
CA SER A 300 13.40 13.43 -7.63
C SER A 300 14.88 13.63 -7.94
N ASP A 301 15.75 12.77 -7.41
CA ASP A 301 17.20 12.95 -7.47
C ASP A 301 17.75 12.57 -8.85
N GLY A 302 17.98 13.58 -9.68
CA GLY A 302 18.56 13.40 -11.01
C GLY A 302 17.58 12.96 -12.10
N PHE A 303 16.29 12.78 -11.81
CA PHE A 303 15.29 12.34 -12.79
C PHE A 303 14.92 13.42 -13.82
N ASN A 304 14.65 14.65 -13.37
CA ASN A 304 14.16 15.74 -14.23
C ASN A 304 14.75 17.09 -13.79
N GLU A 305 14.78 18.06 -14.71
CA GLU A 305 15.13 19.46 -14.41
C GLU A 305 13.97 20.37 -14.85
N PRO A 306 13.28 21.09 -13.93
CA PRO A 306 13.52 21.09 -12.48
C PRO A 306 13.07 19.78 -11.81
N GLU A 307 13.62 19.50 -10.62
CA GLU A 307 13.26 18.33 -9.82
C GLU A 307 11.78 18.37 -9.38
N ILE A 308 11.20 17.18 -9.22
CA ILE A 308 9.79 16.94 -8.90
C ILE A 308 9.72 16.38 -7.48
N ASP A 309 8.76 16.84 -6.68
CA ASP A 309 8.55 16.25 -5.34
C ASP A 309 7.81 14.92 -5.46
N VAL A 310 8.22 13.93 -4.67
CA VAL A 310 7.68 12.58 -4.72
C VAL A 310 7.44 12.07 -3.30
N ILE A 311 6.21 11.62 -3.01
CA ILE A 311 5.94 10.76 -1.85
C ILE A 311 6.18 9.32 -2.31
N PRO A 312 7.26 8.66 -1.84
CA PRO A 312 7.65 7.35 -2.33
C PRO A 312 6.74 6.24 -1.80
N ALA A 313 6.76 5.10 -2.48
CA ALA A 313 6.23 3.83 -2.01
C ALA A 313 7.37 2.90 -1.58
N HIS A 314 7.01 1.86 -0.85
CA HIS A 314 7.93 0.80 -0.43
C HIS A 314 7.20 -0.54 -0.45
N ILE A 315 7.94 -1.64 -0.63
CA ILE A 315 7.36 -2.99 -0.70
C ILE A 315 6.57 -3.38 0.55
N ASP A 316 6.94 -2.80 1.69
CA ASP A 316 6.23 -2.99 2.97
C ASP A 316 4.81 -2.40 3.00
N LEU A 317 4.37 -1.64 1.97
CA LEU A 317 2.96 -1.28 1.83
C LEU A 317 2.04 -2.52 1.88
N ILE A 318 2.49 -3.65 1.35
CA ILE A 318 1.72 -4.92 1.38
C ILE A 318 1.40 -5.31 2.83
N GLN A 319 2.35 -5.16 3.74
CA GLN A 319 2.24 -5.56 5.15
C GLN A 319 1.27 -4.66 5.94
N HIS A 320 1.08 -3.42 5.50
CA HIS A 320 0.29 -2.43 6.22
C HIS A 320 -1.13 -2.26 5.69
N GLN A 321 -1.49 -2.95 4.62
CA GLN A 321 -2.79 -2.77 3.96
C GLN A 321 -3.96 -3.09 4.90
N ASP A 322 -3.91 -4.23 5.61
CA ASP A 322 -4.98 -4.65 6.51
C ASP A 322 -5.11 -3.71 7.71
N PHE A 323 -3.98 -3.25 8.25
CA PHE A 323 -3.97 -2.25 9.31
C PHE A 323 -4.65 -0.95 8.87
N LEU A 324 -4.29 -0.42 7.70
CA LEU A 324 -4.90 0.80 7.16
C LEU A 324 -6.38 0.61 6.83
N LYS A 325 -6.77 -0.57 6.33
CA LYS A 325 -8.15 -0.91 6.00
C LYS A 325 -9.07 -0.95 7.23
N ASN A 326 -8.53 -1.36 8.38
CA ASN A 326 -9.28 -1.42 9.64
C ASN A 326 -9.49 -0.04 10.30
N ILE A 327 -8.81 1.00 9.81
CA ILE A 327 -8.98 2.36 10.31
C ILE A 327 -10.00 3.11 9.45
N GLN A 328 -11.16 3.41 10.03
CA GLN A 328 -12.25 4.12 9.35
C GLN A 328 -11.84 5.48 8.77
N ALA A 329 -10.86 6.15 9.39
CA ALA A 329 -10.39 7.46 8.93
C ALA A 329 -9.50 7.41 7.68
N THR A 330 -8.94 6.25 7.30
CA THR A 330 -7.93 6.12 6.23
C THR A 330 -8.37 6.74 4.89
N PRO A 331 -9.60 6.50 4.39
CA PRO A 331 -10.09 7.12 3.15
C PRO A 331 -9.99 8.64 3.10
N PHE A 332 -10.03 9.29 4.26
CA PHE A 332 -10.04 10.75 4.38
C PHE A 332 -8.64 11.36 4.54
N ARG A 333 -7.62 10.55 4.86
CA ARG A 333 -6.28 11.05 5.20
C ARG A 333 -5.57 11.68 4.01
N LEU A 334 -5.49 10.96 2.88
CA LEU A 334 -4.87 11.48 1.65
C LEU A 334 -5.51 12.80 1.20
N PRO A 335 -6.85 12.91 1.04
CA PRO A 335 -7.47 14.18 0.68
C PRO A 335 -7.24 15.30 1.72
N SER A 336 -7.29 14.99 3.01
CA SER A 336 -7.14 16.00 4.06
C SER A 336 -5.71 16.54 4.14
N LYS A 337 -4.71 15.68 3.95
CA LYS A 337 -3.31 16.08 3.93
C LYS A 337 -2.94 16.84 2.67
N LEU A 338 -3.45 16.42 1.51
CA LEU A 338 -3.27 17.16 0.26
C LEU A 338 -3.87 18.57 0.35
N LYS A 339 -5.05 18.72 0.98
CA LYS A 339 -5.64 20.04 1.19
C LYS A 339 -4.74 20.99 2.00
N ARG A 340 -3.94 20.48 2.94
CA ARG A 340 -2.99 21.31 3.70
C ARG A 340 -1.81 21.80 2.86
N ALA A 341 -1.51 21.12 1.75
CA ALA A 341 -0.43 21.47 0.82
C ALA A 341 -0.96 22.15 -0.47
N GLU A 342 -2.21 22.64 -0.47
CA GLU A 342 -2.86 23.21 -1.66
C GLU A 342 -2.15 24.45 -2.23
N ASN A 343 -1.35 25.13 -1.41
CA ASN A 343 -0.58 26.29 -1.79
C ASN A 343 0.82 25.93 -2.30
N ASP A 344 1.30 24.72 -2.04
CA ASP A 344 2.68 24.29 -2.35
C ASP A 344 2.78 23.72 -3.76
N TYR A 345 1.69 23.11 -4.25
CA TYR A 345 1.63 22.42 -5.54
C TYR A 345 0.49 22.93 -6.40
N ASP A 346 0.75 23.00 -7.70
CA ASP A 346 -0.29 23.31 -8.69
C ASP A 346 -0.96 22.02 -9.16
N ILE A 347 -0.20 20.92 -9.27
CA ILE A 347 -0.70 19.62 -9.75
C ILE A 347 -0.13 18.47 -8.90
N VAL A 348 -0.99 17.54 -8.50
CA VAL A 348 -0.63 16.28 -7.86
C VAL A 348 -0.98 15.14 -8.81
N ILE A 349 -0.06 14.21 -9.06
CA ILE A 349 -0.29 13.02 -9.87
C ILE A 349 -0.08 11.78 -8.99
N ILE A 350 -1.05 10.88 -8.98
CA ILE A 350 -1.03 9.69 -8.11
C ILE A 350 -0.94 8.43 -8.98
N ASP A 351 0.16 7.67 -8.83
CA ASP A 351 0.30 6.34 -9.40
C ASP A 351 -0.42 5.31 -8.53
N THR A 352 -0.99 4.29 -9.17
CA THR A 352 -1.88 3.34 -8.51
C THR A 352 -1.52 1.89 -8.85
N PRO A 353 -1.74 0.93 -7.94
CA PRO A 353 -1.49 -0.47 -8.24
C PRO A 353 -2.48 -1.03 -9.27
N PRO A 354 -2.14 -2.11 -10.00
CA PRO A 354 -3.04 -2.80 -10.93
C PRO A 354 -4.12 -3.65 -10.22
N SER A 355 -4.49 -3.32 -8.98
CA SER A 355 -5.45 -4.03 -8.15
C SER A 355 -6.78 -3.25 -8.03
N ARG A 356 -7.65 -3.67 -7.11
CA ARG A 356 -8.90 -2.96 -6.73
C ARG A 356 -8.98 -2.75 -5.22
N ASP A 357 -7.85 -2.89 -4.53
CA ASP A 357 -7.75 -2.83 -3.08
C ASP A 357 -7.82 -1.39 -2.55
N LEU A 358 -7.51 -1.23 -1.26
CA LEU A 358 -7.45 0.06 -0.59
C LEU A 358 -6.55 1.06 -1.33
N TYR A 359 -5.36 0.65 -1.76
CA TYR A 359 -4.39 1.54 -2.40
C TYR A 359 -4.82 1.98 -3.80
N ALA A 360 -5.64 1.21 -4.50
CA ALA A 360 -6.31 1.65 -5.73
C ALA A 360 -7.48 2.62 -5.45
N GLN A 361 -8.16 2.50 -4.30
CA GLN A 361 -9.32 3.31 -3.94
C GLN A 361 -8.95 4.69 -3.39
N LEU A 362 -7.92 4.79 -2.53
CA LEU A 362 -7.50 6.07 -1.93
C LEU A 362 -7.22 7.18 -2.96
N PRO A 363 -6.48 6.95 -4.07
CA PRO A 363 -6.28 7.92 -5.14
C PRO A 363 -7.61 8.38 -5.74
N LEU A 364 -8.53 7.45 -6.00
CA LEU A 364 -9.82 7.76 -6.61
C LEU A 364 -10.72 8.55 -5.65
N ILE A 365 -10.61 8.34 -4.34
CA ILE A 365 -11.32 9.13 -3.33
C ILE A 365 -10.74 10.56 -3.23
N ALA A 366 -9.43 10.72 -3.42
CA ALA A 366 -8.75 12.01 -3.33
C ALA A 366 -8.83 12.84 -4.61
N ALA A 367 -8.75 12.22 -5.78
CA ALA A 367 -8.51 12.90 -7.05
C ALA A 367 -9.68 13.76 -7.54
N ASP A 368 -9.37 14.83 -8.24
CA ASP A 368 -10.35 15.62 -9.01
C ASP A 368 -10.57 14.99 -10.39
N TYR A 369 -9.48 14.46 -10.97
CA TYR A 369 -9.43 13.94 -12.32
C TYR A 369 -8.89 12.51 -12.38
N LEU A 370 -9.34 11.75 -13.38
CA LEU A 370 -8.87 10.39 -13.65
C LEU A 370 -8.41 10.23 -15.10
N ILE A 371 -7.25 9.61 -15.29
CA ILE A 371 -6.73 9.11 -16.58
C ILE A 371 -6.70 7.57 -16.53
N ILE A 372 -7.15 6.91 -17.60
CA ILE A 372 -7.14 5.44 -17.72
C ILE A 372 -6.22 5.01 -18.88
N PRO A 373 -4.93 4.72 -18.64
CA PRO A 373 -4.03 4.24 -19.69
C PRO A 373 -4.42 2.84 -20.18
N SER A 374 -4.50 2.62 -21.49
CA SER A 374 -4.86 1.32 -22.08
C SER A 374 -4.13 1.06 -23.40
N ASP A 375 -3.68 -0.18 -23.59
CA ASP A 375 -3.11 -0.68 -24.85
C ASP A 375 -4.17 -0.93 -25.95
N LEU A 376 -5.44 -0.67 -25.62
CA LEU A 376 -6.64 -0.87 -26.45
C LEU A 376 -6.81 -2.30 -27.00
N LYS A 377 -6.04 -3.27 -26.50
CA LYS A 377 -6.17 -4.69 -26.86
C LYS A 377 -7.40 -5.28 -26.17
N PRO A 378 -7.99 -6.37 -26.72
CA PRO A 378 -9.24 -6.94 -26.20
C PRO A 378 -9.25 -7.19 -24.68
N PHE A 379 -8.16 -7.74 -24.12
CA PHE A 379 -8.05 -8.01 -22.68
C PHE A 379 -7.92 -6.74 -21.81
N ALA A 380 -7.25 -5.68 -22.29
CA ALA A 380 -7.26 -4.40 -21.56
C ALA A 380 -8.66 -3.80 -21.57
N ASN A 381 -9.33 -3.85 -22.72
CA ASN A 381 -10.67 -3.31 -22.87
C ASN A 381 -11.70 -4.06 -22.00
N GLN A 382 -11.55 -5.37 -21.79
CA GLN A 382 -12.38 -6.09 -20.80
C GLN A 382 -12.21 -5.52 -19.37
N GLY A 383 -11.01 -5.06 -19.02
CA GLY A 383 -10.76 -4.40 -17.74
C GLY A 383 -11.48 -3.05 -17.58
N LEU A 384 -11.80 -2.34 -18.66
CA LEU A 384 -12.49 -1.05 -18.60
C LEU A 384 -13.88 -1.15 -17.96
N SER A 385 -14.58 -2.27 -18.12
CA SER A 385 -15.84 -2.50 -17.40
C SER A 385 -15.63 -2.56 -15.89
N ASN A 386 -14.55 -3.21 -15.43
CA ASN A 386 -14.20 -3.25 -14.00
C ASN A 386 -13.82 -1.87 -13.48
N VAL A 387 -13.13 -1.06 -14.31
CA VAL A 387 -12.81 0.33 -13.98
C VAL A 387 -14.08 1.16 -13.83
N LYS A 388 -15.07 1.04 -14.74
CA LYS A 388 -16.38 1.70 -14.61
C LYS A 388 -17.08 1.34 -13.29
N THR A 389 -17.12 0.07 -12.94
CA THR A 389 -17.73 -0.38 -11.69
C THR A 389 -17.02 0.24 -10.48
N LEU A 390 -15.69 0.21 -10.45
CA LEU A 390 -14.95 0.83 -9.34
C LEU A 390 -15.18 2.35 -9.25
N ILE A 391 -15.20 3.06 -10.38
CA ILE A 391 -15.50 4.50 -10.40
C ILE A 391 -16.89 4.76 -9.83
N LYS A 392 -17.89 3.92 -10.18
CA LYS A 392 -19.25 4.03 -9.65
C LYS A 392 -19.26 3.86 -8.12
N ASP A 393 -18.64 2.79 -7.61
CA ASP A 393 -18.58 2.49 -6.18
C ASP A 393 -17.88 3.61 -5.39
N VAL A 394 -16.75 4.12 -5.92
CA VAL A 394 -16.01 5.22 -5.31
C VAL A 394 -16.80 6.53 -5.38
N ASN A 395 -17.50 6.81 -6.47
CA ASN A 395 -18.31 8.02 -6.59
C ASN A 395 -19.48 8.03 -5.60
N GLU A 396 -20.10 6.88 -5.33
CA GLU A 396 -21.12 6.75 -4.28
C GLU A 396 -20.55 7.13 -2.91
N PHE A 397 -19.37 6.62 -2.56
CA PHE A 397 -18.65 7.00 -1.34
C PHE A 397 -18.25 8.48 -1.30
N ARG A 398 -17.81 9.04 -2.43
CA ARG A 398 -17.45 10.47 -2.54
C ARG A 398 -18.64 11.37 -2.27
N MET A 399 -19.79 11.05 -2.86
CA MET A 399 -21.02 11.82 -2.69
C MET A 399 -21.52 11.77 -1.24
N SER A 400 -21.49 10.60 -0.59
CA SER A 400 -21.87 10.50 0.83
C SER A 400 -20.90 11.27 1.75
N SER A 401 -19.68 11.52 1.29
CA SER A 401 -18.66 12.32 1.98
C SER A 401 -18.64 13.80 1.55
N GLY A 402 -19.65 14.27 0.81
CA GLY A 402 -19.78 15.67 0.36
C GLY A 402 -18.82 16.09 -0.76
N ARG A 403 -18.19 15.14 -1.46
CA ARG A 403 -17.32 15.39 -2.62
C ARG A 403 -18.08 15.16 -3.92
N THR A 404 -17.71 15.88 -4.96
CA THR A 404 -18.25 15.64 -6.30
C THR A 404 -17.71 14.33 -6.89
N PRO A 405 -18.45 13.70 -7.81
CA PRO A 405 -17.92 12.59 -8.61
C PRO A 405 -16.60 12.96 -9.29
N ILE A 406 -15.72 11.98 -9.47
CA ILE A 406 -14.44 12.16 -10.16
C ILE A 406 -14.70 12.57 -11.61
N ASN A 407 -13.95 13.56 -12.10
CA ASN A 407 -14.00 13.96 -13.49
C ASN A 407 -13.09 13.04 -14.33
N LEU A 408 -13.69 12.26 -15.23
CA LEU A 408 -12.92 11.36 -16.09
C LEU A 408 -12.38 12.12 -17.31
N LEU A 409 -11.05 12.31 -17.38
CA LEU A 409 -10.40 12.96 -18.53
C LEU A 409 -10.47 12.09 -19.79
N GLY A 410 -10.31 10.77 -19.61
CA GLY A 410 -10.49 9.78 -20.66
C GLY A 410 -9.60 8.55 -20.52
N VAL A 411 -9.86 7.60 -21.41
CA VAL A 411 -8.96 6.49 -21.71
C VAL A 411 -7.83 7.03 -22.57
N LEU A 412 -6.60 6.90 -22.09
CA LEU A 412 -5.38 7.27 -22.81
C LEU A 412 -4.88 6.06 -23.60
N PRO A 413 -4.88 6.09 -24.95
CA PRO A 413 -4.14 5.13 -25.76
C PRO A 413 -2.66 5.13 -25.36
N SER A 414 -2.18 4.04 -24.77
CA SER A 414 -0.82 3.91 -24.25
C SER A 414 -0.19 2.61 -24.70
N LYS A 415 1.13 2.60 -24.93
CA LYS A 415 1.86 1.47 -25.52
C LYS A 415 1.28 1.03 -26.87
N ILE A 416 0.90 2.01 -27.69
CA ILE A 416 0.37 1.78 -29.02
C ILE A 416 1.53 1.41 -29.97
N ALA A 417 1.38 0.30 -30.69
CA ALA A 417 2.42 -0.17 -31.60
C ALA A 417 2.65 0.82 -32.76
N THR A 418 3.90 1.07 -33.13
CA THR A 418 4.29 2.06 -34.14
C THR A 418 4.23 1.54 -35.59
N ASN A 419 3.97 0.25 -35.80
CA ASN A 419 4.02 -0.33 -37.14
C ASN A 419 2.88 0.21 -38.03
N ALA A 420 3.25 0.61 -39.26
CA ALA A 420 2.35 1.34 -40.16
C ALA A 420 1.04 0.60 -40.47
N ARG A 421 1.09 -0.74 -40.66
CA ARG A 421 -0.12 -1.54 -40.94
C ARG A 421 -1.08 -1.53 -39.75
N TYR A 422 -0.58 -1.68 -38.52
CA TYR A 422 -1.43 -1.61 -37.33
C TYR A 422 -2.07 -0.23 -37.19
N LEU A 423 -1.31 0.85 -37.41
CA LEU A 423 -1.83 2.22 -37.32
C LEU A 423 -2.87 2.54 -38.40
N GLN A 424 -2.71 1.98 -39.60
CA GLN A 424 -3.64 2.19 -40.70
C GLN A 424 -4.95 1.39 -40.52
N TYR A 425 -4.87 0.13 -40.07
CA TYR A 425 -6.01 -0.79 -40.17
C TYR A 425 -6.62 -1.20 -38.83
N VAL A 426 -5.84 -1.26 -37.75
CA VAL A 426 -6.27 -1.82 -36.47
C VAL A 426 -6.55 -0.72 -35.45
N PHE A 427 -5.62 0.21 -35.27
CA PHE A 427 -5.71 1.28 -34.28
C PHE A 427 -6.98 2.14 -34.43
N PRO A 428 -7.41 2.57 -35.63
CA PRO A 428 -8.63 3.38 -35.78
C PRO A 428 -9.89 2.63 -35.33
N ARG A 429 -9.93 1.30 -35.53
CA ARG A 429 -11.04 0.45 -35.08
C ARG A 429 -11.03 0.31 -33.56
N GLN A 430 -9.85 0.07 -32.96
CA GLN A 430 -9.71 -0.04 -31.52
C GLN A 430 -10.08 1.26 -30.79
N LYS A 431 -9.73 2.43 -31.35
CA LYS A 431 -10.16 3.73 -30.80
C LYS A 431 -11.68 3.87 -30.73
N LYS A 432 -12.40 3.50 -31.80
CA LYS A 432 -13.88 3.60 -31.86
C LYS A 432 -14.59 2.73 -30.83
N VAL A 433 -14.03 1.56 -30.51
CA VAL A 433 -14.60 0.63 -29.53
C VAL A 433 -14.74 1.27 -28.15
N ILE A 434 -13.86 2.19 -27.75
CA ILE A 434 -13.88 2.79 -26.41
C ILE A 434 -15.16 3.58 -26.13
N PRO A 435 -15.52 4.64 -26.90
CA PRO A 435 -16.77 5.34 -26.71
C PRO A 435 -17.99 4.49 -27.11
N GLU A 436 -17.91 3.70 -28.20
CA GLU A 436 -19.07 2.96 -28.72
C GLU A 436 -19.53 1.81 -27.82
N LYS A 437 -18.57 1.08 -27.22
CA LYS A 437 -18.88 -0.13 -26.43
C LYS A 437 -18.76 0.11 -24.93
N TYR A 438 -17.75 0.86 -24.51
CA TYR A 438 -17.48 1.07 -23.08
C TYR A 438 -18.06 2.39 -22.57
N GLU A 439 -18.53 3.28 -23.46
CA GLU A 439 -19.11 4.59 -23.09
C GLU A 439 -18.14 5.41 -22.23
N LEU A 440 -16.84 5.28 -22.52
CA LEU A 440 -15.80 6.06 -21.86
C LEU A 440 -15.26 7.10 -22.85
N PRO A 441 -14.98 8.33 -22.40
CA PRO A 441 -14.30 9.32 -23.22
C PRO A 441 -12.91 8.80 -23.60
N LEU A 442 -12.50 9.03 -24.85
CA LEU A 442 -11.16 8.74 -25.34
C LEU A 442 -10.34 10.04 -25.32
N MET A 443 -9.07 9.96 -24.95
CA MET A 443 -8.13 11.08 -25.09
C MET A 443 -7.65 11.21 -26.53
N ASP A 444 -7.34 12.45 -26.93
CA ASP A 444 -6.80 12.77 -28.25
C ASP A 444 -5.33 12.33 -28.37
N SER A 445 -4.58 12.49 -27.27
CA SER A 445 -3.17 12.11 -27.17
C SER A 445 -2.98 10.60 -27.23
N VAL A 446 -1.84 10.18 -27.76
CA VAL A 446 -1.47 8.77 -27.92
C VAL A 446 -0.02 8.60 -27.50
N ILE A 447 0.24 7.66 -26.60
CA ILE A 447 1.60 7.29 -26.21
C ILE A 447 1.97 5.99 -26.92
N PHE A 448 3.02 6.04 -27.74
CA PHE A 448 3.46 4.89 -28.52
C PHE A 448 4.47 4.03 -27.76
N GLU A 449 4.51 2.75 -28.07
CA GLU A 449 5.52 1.83 -27.52
C GLU A 449 6.87 2.12 -28.18
N ARG A 450 7.79 2.71 -27.41
CA ARG A 450 9.11 3.17 -27.87
C ARG A 450 10.19 2.70 -26.91
N THR A 451 11.29 2.18 -27.46
CA THR A 451 12.44 1.72 -26.67
C THR A 451 13.07 2.83 -25.84
N ALA A 452 13.01 4.08 -26.32
CA ALA A 452 13.52 5.26 -25.62
C ALA A 452 12.91 5.43 -24.21
N LEU A 453 11.62 5.09 -24.02
CA LEU A 453 10.94 5.17 -22.72
C LEU A 453 11.45 4.11 -21.72
N SER A 454 11.96 2.98 -22.20
CA SER A 454 12.61 1.97 -21.35
C SER A 454 14.08 2.30 -21.13
N GLN A 455 14.76 2.83 -22.14
CA GLN A 455 16.18 3.21 -22.04
C GLN A 455 16.39 4.30 -21.00
N CYS A 456 15.56 5.35 -20.98
CA CYS A 456 15.72 6.43 -20.00
C CYS A 456 15.57 5.96 -18.54
N LEU A 457 14.78 4.90 -18.29
CA LEU A 457 14.61 4.32 -16.95
C LEU A 457 15.73 3.35 -16.56
N ASN A 458 16.54 2.89 -17.52
CA ASN A 458 17.64 1.95 -17.30
C ASN A 458 19.01 2.64 -17.30
N GLU A 459 19.04 3.98 -17.33
CA GLU A 459 20.28 4.74 -17.19
C GLU A 459 20.96 4.43 -15.86
N THR A 460 22.29 4.39 -15.88
CA THR A 460 23.13 4.14 -14.71
C THR A 460 24.27 5.15 -14.65
N ILE A 461 24.84 5.32 -13.46
CA ILE A 461 26.10 6.04 -13.24
C ILE A 461 27.09 5.17 -12.47
N ILE A 462 28.37 5.41 -12.70
CA ILE A 462 29.45 4.72 -11.99
C ILE A 462 29.90 5.62 -10.83
N VAL A 463 29.78 5.12 -9.60
CA VAL A 463 30.27 5.78 -8.38
C VAL A 463 31.27 4.87 -7.70
N GLY A 464 32.56 5.22 -7.82
CA GLY A 464 33.64 4.33 -7.37
C GLY A 464 33.66 3.05 -8.21
N GLU A 465 33.41 1.91 -7.58
CA GLU A 465 33.35 0.58 -8.23
C GLU A 465 31.90 0.11 -8.47
N LEU A 466 30.90 0.90 -8.08
CA LEU A 466 29.49 0.52 -8.15
C LEU A 466 28.80 1.15 -9.36
N GLU A 467 27.95 0.36 -10.03
CA GLU A 467 26.99 0.85 -11.01
C GLU A 467 25.64 1.08 -10.32
N ILE A 468 25.22 2.33 -10.25
CA ILE A 468 24.01 2.77 -9.54
C ILE A 468 22.97 3.21 -10.57
N ALA A 469 21.72 2.83 -10.36
CA ALA A 469 20.61 3.26 -11.21
C ALA A 469 20.42 4.79 -11.13
N GLU A 470 20.30 5.43 -12.29
CA GLU A 470 20.04 6.86 -12.44
C GLU A 470 18.97 7.09 -13.51
N PRO A 471 17.73 6.61 -13.28
CA PRO A 471 16.66 6.76 -14.24
C PRO A 471 16.37 8.24 -14.50
N GLN A 472 16.00 8.54 -15.74
CA GLN A 472 15.75 9.89 -16.23
C GLN A 472 14.37 9.99 -16.86
N SER A 473 13.79 11.19 -16.79
CA SER A 473 12.64 11.54 -17.61
C SER A 473 13.03 11.49 -19.08
N ILE A 474 12.06 11.26 -19.96
CA ILE A 474 12.34 11.24 -21.41
C ILE A 474 12.93 12.57 -21.90
N PHE A 475 12.58 13.67 -21.23
CA PHE A 475 13.07 15.01 -21.52
C PHE A 475 14.56 15.15 -21.17
N LYS A 476 14.94 14.79 -19.93
CA LYS A 476 16.33 14.86 -19.48
C LYS A 476 17.23 13.91 -20.26
N TYR A 477 16.73 12.71 -20.55
CA TYR A 477 17.42 11.72 -21.38
C TYR A 477 17.74 12.25 -22.78
N ALA A 478 16.79 12.95 -23.42
CA ALA A 478 17.01 13.52 -24.75
C ALA A 478 18.00 14.70 -24.74
N GLU A 479 18.05 15.50 -23.67
CA GLU A 479 19.01 16.60 -23.53
C GLU A 479 20.45 16.08 -23.39
N LYS A 480 20.65 15.02 -22.58
CA LYS A 480 21.96 14.39 -22.34
C LYS A 480 22.50 13.67 -23.58
N ASN A 481 21.61 13.04 -24.34
CA ASN A 481 21.97 12.34 -25.56
C ASN A 481 21.79 13.28 -26.74
N SER A 482 22.83 14.06 -27.10
CA SER A 482 22.78 15.08 -28.18
C SER A 482 22.44 14.53 -29.57
N SER A 483 22.48 13.20 -29.72
CA SER A 483 21.98 12.40 -30.85
C SER A 483 20.77 11.57 -30.42
N ALA A 484 19.87 12.15 -29.62
CA ALA A 484 18.66 11.52 -29.15
C ALA A 484 17.97 10.88 -30.35
N SER A 485 17.76 9.57 -30.27
CA SER A 485 17.10 8.86 -31.37
C SER A 485 15.79 9.56 -31.70
N ASN A 486 15.39 9.58 -32.97
CA ASN A 486 14.09 10.13 -33.41
C ASN A 486 12.93 9.65 -32.51
N ALA A 487 13.04 8.46 -31.91
CA ALA A 487 12.09 7.93 -30.95
C ALA A 487 11.97 8.75 -29.64
N ALA A 488 13.06 9.29 -29.09
CA ALA A 488 13.01 10.09 -27.85
C ALA A 488 12.34 11.45 -28.09
N SER A 489 12.68 12.12 -29.19
CA SER A 489 12.02 13.38 -29.59
C SER A 489 10.52 13.18 -29.82
N GLN A 490 10.13 12.09 -30.49
CA GLN A 490 8.72 11.77 -30.67
C GLN A 490 8.01 11.48 -29.34
N SER A 491 8.65 10.76 -28.40
CA SER A 491 8.08 10.57 -27.06
C SER A 491 7.90 11.89 -26.31
N ILE A 492 8.82 12.85 -26.45
CA ILE A 492 8.69 14.20 -25.85
C ILE A 492 7.45 14.89 -26.40
N GLU A 493 7.30 14.94 -27.73
CA GLU A 493 6.12 15.53 -28.38
C GLU A 493 4.82 14.87 -27.90
N GLU A 494 4.81 13.54 -27.75
CA GLU A 494 3.67 12.78 -27.25
C GLU A 494 3.28 13.17 -25.81
N PHE A 495 4.27 13.34 -24.91
CA PHE A 495 4.01 13.74 -23.52
C PHE A 495 3.71 15.24 -23.35
N GLU A 496 4.27 16.11 -24.20
CA GLU A 496 3.90 17.53 -24.25
C GLU A 496 2.47 17.73 -24.74
N ALA A 497 2.06 16.95 -25.76
CA ALA A 497 0.69 16.93 -26.23
C ALA A 497 -0.27 16.44 -25.14
N LEU A 498 0.10 15.37 -24.42
CA LEU A 498 -0.67 14.86 -23.30
C LEU A 498 -0.82 15.92 -22.19
N ALA A 499 0.28 16.57 -21.78
CA ALA A 499 0.23 17.63 -20.78
C ALA A 499 -0.69 18.78 -21.21
N THR A 500 -0.61 19.19 -22.47
CA THR A 500 -1.45 20.25 -23.04
C THR A 500 -2.93 19.85 -23.06
N GLU A 501 -3.24 18.62 -23.46
CA GLU A 501 -4.61 18.10 -23.43
C GLU A 501 -5.17 18.02 -22.00
N VAL A 502 -4.36 17.54 -21.05
CA VAL A 502 -4.74 17.43 -19.64
C VAL A 502 -5.05 18.81 -19.06
N LEU A 503 -4.18 19.81 -19.23
CA LEU A 503 -4.41 21.18 -18.79
C LEU A 503 -5.69 21.77 -19.39
N ARG A 504 -5.86 21.62 -20.71
CA ARG A 504 -7.07 22.07 -21.42
C ARG A 504 -8.35 21.44 -20.87
N LYS A 505 -8.35 20.12 -20.61
CA LYS A 505 -9.52 19.41 -20.05
C LYS A 505 -9.78 19.76 -18.59
N MET A 506 -8.75 20.15 -17.83
CA MET A 506 -8.90 20.65 -16.45
C MET A 506 -9.37 22.11 -16.39
N GLY A 507 -9.25 22.86 -17.51
CA GLY A 507 -9.60 24.28 -17.60
C GLY A 507 -8.53 25.19 -16.98
N VAL A 508 -7.26 24.76 -17.04
CA VAL A 508 -6.08 25.49 -16.53
C VAL A 508 -5.29 26.09 -17.68
#